data_AF-A0A1D9H8E2-F1
#
_entry.id   AF-A0A1D9H8E2-F1
#
_cell.length_a   1.000
_cell.length_b   1.000
_cell.length_c   1.000
_cell.angle_alpha   90.00
_cell.angle_beta   90.00
_cell.angle_gamma   90.00
#
_symmetry.space_group_name_H-M   'P 1'
#
loop_
_entity.id
_entity.type
_entity.pdbx_description
1 polymer ?
#
loop_
_entity_poly.entity_id
_entity_poly.type
_entity_poly.pdbx_seq_one_letter_code
_entity_poly.pdbx_strand_id
1 'polypeptide(L)'
;MEKQEMLLYDVVAFVRAGFKDRNLIAKGNGELFRHSLAIARQAPNVQGHREPREVVEIKGARPRGILFVTSARMGRRVTAERIAQFLGSDPMPIELMTPGGRVTHWYLPVLRVNWSGRLDDFLGKFLTAYGPAMRQGDLLSEIRVDKGRLEAEALAIMVGLCLGANLGLLIVERIDTSEAGSDSAGKVWSVLGQLTRATGIPVLCMATTGGASGLMRHPSASGELSVKTISMRPPASDSAEWADVCSYAYQEILGGTGKAPSWLVNKLEELTQCRTALVIKSCLALAQYGYGDAFWTAVPADFDEIVKAALYTEQASLSNVKRLENGIRGYTRASVMRFADWLAPGEGPNLVLGLQIQTSPRANLPPELRD
;
A
#
# COMPACT_ATOMS: atom_id res chain seq x y z
N MET A 1 14.07 -0.28 11.43
CA MET A 1 13.52 -1.58 11.89
C MET A 1 12.26 -1.39 12.76
N GLU A 2 12.31 -0.53 13.77
CA GLU A 2 11.21 -0.26 14.73
C GLU A 2 9.84 0.06 14.08
N LYS A 3 9.81 0.82 12.97
CA LYS A 3 8.53 1.18 12.30
C LYS A 3 7.86 0.00 11.58
N GLN A 4 8.63 -0.95 11.06
CA GLN A 4 8.09 -2.14 10.40
C GLN A 4 7.57 -3.15 11.44
N GLU A 5 8.23 -3.25 12.59
CA GLU A 5 7.75 -4.05 13.73
C GLU A 5 6.45 -3.47 14.30
N MET A 6 6.39 -2.15 14.49
CA MET A 6 5.17 -1.46 14.90
C MET A 6 4.03 -1.69 13.90
N LEU A 7 4.32 -1.63 12.58
CA LEU A 7 3.34 -1.98 11.55
C LEU A 7 2.82 -3.40 11.70
N LEU A 8 3.70 -4.38 11.91
CA LEU A 8 3.28 -5.76 12.11
C LEU A 8 2.39 -5.92 13.35
N TYR A 9 2.78 -5.29 14.47
CA TYR A 9 1.98 -5.30 15.70
C TYR A 9 0.58 -4.70 15.49
N ASP A 10 0.51 -3.52 14.88
CA ASP A 10 -0.76 -2.84 14.62
C ASP A 10 -1.66 -3.65 13.66
N VAL A 11 -1.08 -4.24 12.62
CA VAL A 11 -1.79 -5.14 11.71
C VAL A 11 -2.37 -6.34 12.47
N VAL A 12 -1.57 -7.03 13.28
CA VAL A 12 -2.04 -8.18 14.06
C VAL A 12 -3.15 -7.78 15.03
N ALA A 13 -3.02 -6.63 15.69
CA ALA A 13 -4.05 -6.12 16.60
C ALA A 13 -5.37 -5.85 15.87
N PHE A 14 -5.31 -5.23 14.69
CA PHE A 14 -6.49 -4.92 13.88
C PHE A 14 -7.16 -6.18 13.34
N VAL A 15 -6.39 -7.16 12.87
CA VAL A 15 -6.90 -8.47 12.42
C VAL A 15 -7.65 -9.18 13.54
N ARG A 16 -7.03 -9.28 14.74
CA ARG A 16 -7.66 -9.90 15.91
C ARG A 16 -8.94 -9.20 16.32
N ALA A 17 -8.94 -7.86 16.31
CA ALA A 17 -10.13 -7.09 16.66
C ALA A 17 -11.24 -7.23 15.59
N GLY A 18 -10.89 -7.27 14.30
CA GLY A 18 -11.83 -7.53 13.22
C GLY A 18 -12.54 -8.88 13.35
N PHE A 19 -11.81 -9.94 13.73
CA PHE A 19 -12.44 -11.24 13.99
C PHE A 19 -13.40 -11.24 15.17
N LYS A 20 -13.17 -10.42 16.19
CA LYS A 20 -14.10 -10.31 17.32
C LYS A 20 -15.44 -9.75 16.86
N ASP A 21 -15.44 -8.72 16.01
CA ASP A 21 -16.67 -8.15 15.45
C ASP A 21 -17.37 -9.13 14.50
N ARG A 22 -16.57 -9.90 13.75
CA ARG A 22 -17.00 -10.89 12.75
C ARG A 22 -17.09 -12.32 13.28
N ASN A 23 -17.30 -12.52 14.58
CA ASN A 23 -17.26 -13.86 15.17
C ASN A 23 -18.28 -14.78 14.47
N LEU A 24 -17.79 -15.79 13.75
CA LEU A 24 -18.60 -16.73 12.98
C LEU A 24 -19.54 -17.57 13.87
N ILE A 25 -19.17 -17.78 15.13
CA ILE A 25 -19.96 -18.54 16.10
C ILE A 25 -21.11 -17.70 16.67
N ALA A 26 -21.05 -16.36 16.53
CA ALA A 26 -22.14 -15.50 16.95
C ALA A 26 -23.39 -15.79 16.12
N LYS A 27 -24.55 -15.81 16.79
CA LYS A 27 -25.83 -16.19 16.19
C LYS A 27 -26.12 -15.39 14.92
N GLY A 28 -26.31 -16.09 13.81
CA GLY A 28 -26.67 -15.52 12.50
C GLY A 28 -25.49 -15.12 11.61
N ASN A 29 -24.26 -14.97 12.13
CA ASN A 29 -23.13 -14.51 11.32
C ASN A 29 -22.71 -15.53 10.24
N GLY A 30 -22.69 -16.82 10.56
CA GLY A 30 -22.39 -17.85 9.56
C GLY A 30 -23.38 -17.89 8.39
N GLU A 31 -24.67 -17.67 8.65
CA GLU A 31 -25.70 -17.54 7.60
C GLU A 31 -25.52 -16.27 6.79
N LEU A 32 -25.26 -15.15 7.47
CA LEU A 32 -25.00 -13.86 6.86
C LEU A 32 -23.82 -13.89 5.89
N PHE A 33 -22.74 -14.57 6.26
CA PHE A 33 -21.54 -14.65 5.41
C PHE A 33 -21.79 -15.48 4.15
N ARG A 34 -22.52 -16.61 4.28
CA ARG A 34 -22.93 -17.42 3.13
C ARG A 34 -23.89 -16.66 2.22
N HIS A 35 -24.84 -15.94 2.81
CA HIS A 35 -25.78 -15.10 2.07
C HIS A 35 -25.05 -13.98 1.32
N SER A 36 -24.11 -13.30 1.96
CA SER A 36 -23.30 -12.24 1.36
C SER A 36 -22.47 -12.76 0.17
N LEU A 37 -21.88 -13.95 0.30
CA LEU A 37 -21.19 -14.61 -0.81
C LEU A 37 -22.13 -14.95 -1.97
N ALA A 38 -23.35 -15.42 -1.67
CA ALA A 38 -24.35 -15.71 -2.69
C ALA A 38 -24.79 -14.44 -3.44
N ILE A 39 -24.96 -13.31 -2.75
CA ILE A 39 -25.23 -12.00 -3.37
C ILE A 39 -24.09 -11.60 -4.31
N ALA A 40 -22.83 -11.68 -3.84
CA ALA A 40 -21.67 -11.32 -4.66
C ALA A 40 -21.60 -12.16 -5.95
N ARG A 41 -21.94 -13.45 -5.88
CA ARG A 41 -21.96 -14.37 -7.03
C ARG A 41 -23.31 -14.49 -7.73
N GLN A 42 -24.25 -13.58 -7.46
CA GLN A 42 -25.60 -13.64 -8.04
C GLN A 42 -25.55 -13.75 -9.57
N ALA A 43 -26.13 -14.84 -10.08
CA ALA A 43 -26.30 -15.07 -11.49
C ALA A 43 -27.42 -14.16 -12.05
N PRO A 44 -27.38 -13.80 -13.34
CA PRO A 44 -28.53 -13.18 -13.97
C PRO A 44 -29.74 -14.13 -13.92
N ASN A 45 -30.93 -13.57 -13.82
CA ASN A 45 -32.16 -14.35 -13.91
C ASN A 45 -32.35 -14.90 -15.35
N VAL A 46 -33.40 -15.69 -15.56
CA VAL A 46 -33.69 -16.35 -16.85
C VAL A 46 -33.84 -15.34 -18.01
N GLN A 47 -34.19 -14.08 -17.70
CA GLN A 47 -34.34 -12.99 -18.66
C GLN A 47 -33.06 -12.18 -18.86
N GLY A 48 -31.95 -12.56 -18.21
CA GLY A 48 -30.68 -11.83 -18.26
C GLY A 48 -30.62 -10.60 -17.35
N HIS A 49 -31.71 -10.27 -16.65
CA HIS A 49 -31.76 -9.17 -15.69
C HIS A 49 -31.12 -9.57 -14.36
N ARG A 50 -30.56 -8.58 -13.67
CA ARG A 50 -29.99 -8.75 -12.33
C ARG A 50 -30.67 -7.79 -11.38
N GLU A 51 -31.03 -8.31 -10.22
CA GLU A 51 -31.40 -7.45 -9.12
C GLU A 51 -30.14 -6.73 -8.61
N PRO A 52 -30.28 -5.49 -8.12
CA PRO A 52 -29.17 -4.79 -7.50
C PRO A 52 -28.60 -5.59 -6.34
N ARG A 53 -27.27 -5.72 -6.28
CA ARG A 53 -26.63 -6.40 -5.16
C ARG A 53 -26.72 -5.55 -3.91
N GLU A 54 -27.28 -6.12 -2.85
CA GLU A 54 -27.31 -5.48 -1.54
C GLU A 54 -25.95 -5.57 -0.85
N VAL A 55 -25.57 -4.51 -0.13
CA VAL A 55 -24.36 -4.49 0.68
C VAL A 55 -24.69 -5.02 2.07
N VAL A 56 -24.04 -6.11 2.46
CA VAL A 56 -24.21 -6.71 3.78
C VAL A 56 -23.34 -5.99 4.81
N GLU A 57 -23.94 -5.58 5.92
CA GLU A 57 -23.23 -4.91 7.02
C GLU A 57 -23.18 -5.80 8.27
N ILE A 58 -22.01 -5.85 8.90
CA ILE A 58 -21.81 -6.50 10.19
C ILE A 58 -22.14 -5.50 11.29
N LYS A 59 -23.15 -5.83 12.10
CA LYS A 59 -23.61 -4.96 13.19
C LYS A 59 -22.47 -4.66 14.17
N GLY A 60 -22.20 -3.37 14.37
CA GLY A 60 -21.17 -2.90 15.31
C GLY A 60 -19.75 -2.94 14.77
N ALA A 61 -19.55 -3.33 13.49
CA ALA A 61 -18.27 -3.18 12.82
C ALA A 61 -17.80 -1.73 12.84
N ARG A 62 -16.48 -1.56 12.94
CA ARG A 62 -15.81 -0.25 12.93
C ARG A 62 -14.80 -0.19 11.80
N PRO A 63 -14.49 1.00 11.25
CA PRO A 63 -13.40 1.16 10.29
C PRO A 63 -12.06 0.68 10.87
N ARG A 64 -11.29 -0.05 10.07
CA ARG A 64 -10.00 -0.67 10.42
C ARG A 64 -8.93 -0.42 9.36
N GLY A 65 -8.93 0.79 8.81
CA GLY A 65 -7.90 1.23 7.89
C GLY A 65 -6.54 1.45 8.54
N ILE A 66 -5.49 0.94 7.89
CA ILE A 66 -4.11 1.23 8.23
C ILE A 66 -3.45 1.87 7.01
N LEU A 67 -2.95 3.09 7.15
CA LEU A 67 -2.21 3.79 6.13
C LEU A 67 -0.71 3.71 6.43
N PHE A 68 0.03 2.92 5.65
CA PHE A 68 1.48 2.89 5.70
C PHE A 68 2.06 3.79 4.62
N VAL A 69 2.77 4.85 5.01
CA VAL A 69 3.31 5.88 4.12
C VAL A 69 4.83 5.84 4.14
N THR A 70 5.45 5.72 2.98
CA THR A 70 6.91 5.82 2.86
C THR A 70 7.30 6.41 1.51
N SER A 71 8.53 6.87 1.33
CA SER A 71 8.97 7.32 0.01
C SER A 71 9.10 6.14 -0.97
N ALA A 72 9.16 6.46 -2.26
CA ALA A 72 9.45 5.49 -3.30
C ALA A 72 10.76 4.74 -3.00
N ARG A 73 10.82 3.47 -3.41
CA ARG A 73 12.03 2.62 -3.27
C ARG A 73 12.46 2.33 -1.82
N MET A 74 11.53 2.36 -0.88
CA MET A 74 11.73 1.97 0.52
C MET A 74 11.23 0.55 0.87
N GLY A 75 11.10 -0.34 -0.12
CA GLY A 75 10.78 -1.75 0.15
C GLY A 75 9.32 -2.09 0.50
N ARG A 76 8.34 -1.20 0.23
CA ARG A 76 6.90 -1.45 0.52
C ARG A 76 6.40 -2.85 0.13
N ARG A 77 6.75 -3.32 -1.08
CA ARG A 77 6.34 -4.64 -1.59
C ARG A 77 6.90 -5.78 -0.73
N VAL A 78 8.16 -5.67 -0.32
CA VAL A 78 8.81 -6.66 0.54
C VAL A 78 8.16 -6.64 1.92
N THR A 79 7.86 -5.46 2.48
CA THR A 79 7.13 -5.35 3.75
C THR A 79 5.75 -6.01 3.68
N ALA A 80 4.97 -5.74 2.63
CA ALA A 80 3.66 -6.38 2.41
C ALA A 80 3.79 -7.90 2.28
N GLU A 81 4.80 -8.37 1.57
CA GLU A 81 5.09 -9.79 1.42
C GLU A 81 5.47 -10.46 2.75
N ARG A 82 6.31 -9.83 3.56
CA ARG A 82 6.67 -10.35 4.89
C ARG A 82 5.47 -10.40 5.84
N ILE A 83 4.59 -9.40 5.82
CA ILE A 83 3.33 -9.42 6.58
C ILE A 83 2.44 -10.58 6.12
N ALA A 84 2.30 -10.78 4.80
CA ALA A 84 1.52 -11.88 4.24
C ALA A 84 2.13 -13.25 4.60
N GLN A 85 3.46 -13.40 4.54
CA GLN A 85 4.15 -14.63 4.96
C GLN A 85 3.95 -14.92 6.45
N PHE A 86 3.97 -13.88 7.30
CA PHE A 86 3.78 -14.02 8.74
C PHE A 86 2.35 -14.45 9.10
N LEU A 87 1.34 -13.85 8.47
CA LEU A 87 -0.07 -14.16 8.73
C LEU A 87 -0.56 -15.42 8.00
N GLY A 88 0.12 -15.80 6.92
CA GLY A 88 -0.32 -16.82 5.97
C GLY A 88 -1.05 -16.23 4.76
N SER A 89 -1.03 -16.96 3.65
CA SER A 89 -1.75 -16.61 2.42
C SER A 89 -2.67 -17.71 1.92
N ASP A 90 -2.53 -18.93 2.46
CA ASP A 90 -3.33 -20.06 2.03
C ASP A 90 -4.69 -20.09 2.75
N PRO A 91 -5.78 -20.39 2.02
CA PRO A 91 -7.10 -20.50 2.61
C PRO A 91 -7.19 -21.76 3.49
N MET A 92 -7.82 -21.62 4.66
CA MET A 92 -7.99 -22.69 5.64
C MET A 92 -9.48 -22.96 5.86
N PRO A 93 -9.92 -24.22 5.89
CA PRO A 93 -11.29 -24.54 6.27
C PRO A 93 -11.48 -24.35 7.79
N ILE A 94 -12.59 -23.73 8.18
CA ILE A 94 -13.06 -23.61 9.55
C ILE A 94 -14.38 -24.36 9.64
N GLU A 95 -14.47 -25.30 10.56
CA GLU A 95 -15.69 -26.07 10.74
C GLU A 95 -16.45 -25.57 11.96
N LEU A 96 -17.72 -25.27 11.74
CA LEU A 96 -18.61 -24.77 12.76
C LEU A 96 -19.69 -25.81 13.03
N MET A 97 -19.90 -26.09 14.31
CA MET A 97 -21.05 -26.86 14.75
C MET A 97 -22.24 -25.92 14.88
N THR A 98 -23.27 -26.15 14.07
CA THR A 98 -24.53 -25.42 14.12
C THR A 98 -25.65 -26.36 14.58
N PRO A 99 -26.82 -25.85 15.01
CA PRO A 99 -27.98 -26.71 15.30
C PRO A 99 -28.41 -27.60 14.11
N GLY A 100 -28.12 -27.17 12.87
CA GLY A 100 -28.40 -27.93 11.64
C GLY A 100 -27.27 -28.87 11.21
N GLY A 101 -26.21 -29.03 12.01
CA GLY A 101 -25.06 -29.89 11.71
C GLY A 101 -23.76 -29.13 11.50
N ARG A 102 -22.75 -29.84 10.97
CA ARG A 102 -21.41 -29.31 10.70
C ARG A 102 -21.43 -28.50 9.40
N VAL A 103 -20.99 -27.24 9.47
CA VAL A 103 -20.87 -26.35 8.32
C VAL A 103 -19.43 -25.93 8.17
N THR A 104 -18.88 -26.05 6.96
CA THR A 104 -17.52 -25.60 6.64
C THR A 104 -17.56 -24.18 6.08
N HIS A 105 -16.82 -23.29 6.73
CA HIS A 105 -16.48 -21.96 6.25
C HIS A 105 -15.03 -21.93 5.79
N TRP A 106 -14.68 -20.91 5.00
CA TRP A 106 -13.29 -20.67 4.61
C TRP A 106 -12.75 -19.45 5.33
N TYR A 107 -11.47 -19.50 5.64
CA TYR A 107 -10.69 -18.41 6.17
C TYR A 107 -9.50 -18.13 5.26
N LEU A 108 -9.47 -16.94 4.67
CA LEU A 108 -8.30 -16.42 3.96
C LEU A 108 -7.55 -15.42 4.87
N PRO A 109 -6.32 -15.70 5.31
CA PRO A 109 -5.63 -14.79 6.22
C PRO A 109 -5.30 -13.44 5.61
N VAL A 110 -4.73 -13.43 4.40
CA VAL A 110 -4.33 -12.21 3.70
C VAL A 110 -4.66 -12.30 2.22
N LEU A 111 -5.21 -11.23 1.67
CA LEU A 111 -5.33 -11.01 0.23
C LEU A 111 -4.53 -9.75 -0.15
N ARG A 112 -3.74 -9.85 -1.22
CA ARG A 112 -2.94 -8.74 -1.75
C ARG A 112 -3.49 -8.31 -3.10
N VAL A 113 -3.70 -7.00 -3.27
CA VAL A 113 -4.24 -6.43 -4.50
C VAL A 113 -3.42 -5.20 -4.88
N ASN A 114 -3.05 -5.09 -6.15
CA ASN A 114 -2.42 -3.88 -6.66
C ASN A 114 -3.46 -2.78 -6.86
N TRP A 115 -3.10 -1.56 -6.48
CA TRP A 115 -3.90 -0.37 -6.72
C TRP A 115 -4.25 -0.19 -8.20
N SER A 116 -5.36 0.50 -8.42
CA SER A 116 -5.70 1.14 -9.67
C SER A 116 -6.42 2.44 -9.36
N GLY A 117 -6.11 3.50 -10.11
CA GLY A 117 -6.82 4.77 -10.01
C GLY A 117 -8.27 4.72 -10.51
N ARG A 118 -8.74 3.59 -11.07
CA ARG A 118 -10.11 3.40 -11.54
C ARG A 118 -10.75 2.20 -10.86
N LEU A 119 -12.03 2.34 -10.51
CA LEU A 119 -12.75 1.31 -9.76
C LEU A 119 -13.00 0.03 -10.56
N ASP A 120 -13.26 0.12 -11.86
CA ASP A 120 -13.46 -1.06 -12.71
C ASP A 120 -12.18 -1.91 -12.80
N ASP A 121 -11.04 -1.26 -13.03
CA ASP A 121 -9.74 -1.94 -13.06
C ASP A 121 -9.33 -2.44 -11.67
N PHE A 122 -9.57 -1.67 -10.61
CA PHE A 122 -9.31 -2.12 -9.24
C PHE A 122 -10.13 -3.37 -8.89
N LEU A 123 -11.43 -3.38 -9.19
CA LEU A 123 -12.29 -4.54 -8.98
C LEU A 123 -11.80 -5.74 -9.82
N GLY A 124 -11.38 -5.52 -11.06
CA GLY A 124 -10.80 -6.56 -11.90
C GLY A 124 -9.53 -7.17 -11.30
N LYS A 125 -8.62 -6.34 -10.77
CA LYS A 125 -7.42 -6.77 -10.05
C LYS A 125 -7.77 -7.52 -8.76
N PHE A 126 -8.79 -7.06 -8.02
CA PHE A 126 -9.29 -7.74 -6.84
C PHE A 126 -9.81 -9.15 -7.17
N LEU A 127 -10.66 -9.29 -8.19
CA LEU A 127 -11.21 -10.59 -8.61
C LEU A 127 -10.12 -11.54 -9.11
N THR A 128 -9.17 -11.02 -9.90
CA THR A 128 -8.00 -11.77 -10.40
C THR A 128 -7.08 -12.23 -9.26
N ALA A 129 -6.98 -11.47 -8.17
CA ALA A 129 -6.22 -11.88 -6.99
C ALA A 129 -6.99 -12.90 -6.13
N TYR A 130 -8.29 -12.67 -5.93
CA TYR A 130 -9.14 -13.48 -5.06
C TYR A 130 -9.37 -14.89 -5.62
N GLY A 131 -9.67 -15.02 -6.92
CA GLY A 131 -9.98 -16.30 -7.56
C GLY A 131 -8.92 -17.38 -7.30
N PRO A 132 -7.64 -17.14 -7.64
CA PRO A 132 -6.55 -18.05 -7.32
C PRO A 132 -6.33 -18.26 -5.81
N ALA A 133 -6.39 -17.20 -5.01
CA ALA A 133 -6.21 -17.29 -3.55
C ALA A 133 -7.22 -18.23 -2.89
N MET A 134 -8.46 -18.25 -3.38
CA MET A 134 -9.54 -19.12 -2.88
C MET A 134 -9.71 -20.41 -3.68
N ARG A 135 -8.87 -20.67 -4.69
CA ARG A 135 -8.99 -21.82 -5.61
C ARG A 135 -10.34 -21.88 -6.33
N GLN A 136 -10.88 -20.71 -6.70
CA GLN A 136 -12.21 -20.53 -7.31
C GLN A 136 -12.18 -20.22 -8.81
N GLY A 137 -11.05 -20.40 -9.49
CA GLY A 137 -10.95 -20.16 -10.94
C GLY A 137 -10.99 -18.67 -11.31
N ASP A 138 -11.49 -18.37 -12.51
CA ASP A 138 -11.54 -17.02 -13.06
C ASP A 138 -12.84 -16.29 -12.69
N LEU A 139 -12.83 -15.65 -11.52
CA LEU A 139 -13.98 -14.88 -11.06
C LEU A 139 -14.29 -13.65 -11.91
N LEU A 140 -13.33 -13.14 -12.68
CA LEU A 140 -13.52 -11.95 -13.51
C LEU A 140 -14.49 -12.22 -14.66
N SER A 141 -14.44 -13.43 -15.25
CA SER A 141 -15.38 -13.83 -16.30
C SER A 141 -16.73 -14.29 -15.73
N GLU A 142 -16.76 -14.83 -14.52
CA GLU A 142 -17.99 -15.27 -13.85
C GLU A 142 -18.84 -14.09 -13.34
N ILE A 143 -18.21 -13.13 -12.67
CA ILE A 143 -18.90 -12.02 -12.00
C ILE A 143 -19.05 -10.85 -12.96
N ARG A 144 -20.20 -10.78 -13.64
CA ARG A 144 -20.55 -9.57 -14.40
C ARG A 144 -20.90 -8.41 -13.47
N VAL A 145 -20.51 -7.21 -13.86
CA VAL A 145 -20.70 -5.98 -13.08
C VAL A 145 -21.56 -5.01 -13.89
N ASP A 146 -22.62 -4.48 -13.28
CA ASP A 146 -23.39 -3.40 -13.89
C ASP A 146 -22.58 -2.09 -13.85
N LYS A 147 -22.15 -1.63 -15.02
CA LYS A 147 -21.35 -0.40 -15.16
C LYS A 147 -22.13 0.85 -14.77
N GLY A 148 -23.46 0.84 -14.87
CA GLY A 148 -24.32 1.96 -14.44
C GLY A 148 -24.35 2.14 -12.92
N ARG A 149 -24.01 1.08 -12.16
CA ARG A 149 -24.01 1.04 -10.69
C ARG A 149 -22.68 0.55 -10.11
N LEU A 150 -21.58 0.79 -10.84
CA LEU A 150 -20.27 0.22 -10.57
C LEU A 150 -19.81 0.35 -9.11
N GLU A 151 -20.06 1.49 -8.46
CA GLU A 151 -19.62 1.70 -7.06
C GLU A 151 -20.35 0.80 -6.07
N ALA A 152 -21.68 0.76 -6.14
CA ALA A 152 -22.50 -0.10 -5.29
C ALA A 152 -22.23 -1.59 -5.57
N GLU A 153 -22.13 -1.95 -6.84
CA GLU A 153 -21.82 -3.32 -7.27
C GLU A 153 -20.43 -3.76 -6.80
N ALA A 154 -19.40 -2.94 -6.98
CA ALA A 154 -18.04 -3.25 -6.53
C ALA A 154 -18.00 -3.43 -5.01
N LEU A 155 -18.66 -2.57 -4.25
CA LEU A 155 -18.74 -2.68 -2.81
C LEU A 155 -19.42 -3.98 -2.38
N ALA A 156 -20.60 -4.29 -2.93
CA ALA A 156 -21.33 -5.51 -2.58
C ALA A 156 -20.56 -6.79 -2.95
N ILE A 157 -19.90 -6.81 -4.12
CA ILE A 157 -19.04 -7.93 -4.55
C ILE A 157 -17.85 -8.10 -3.60
N MET A 158 -17.13 -7.03 -3.30
CA MET A 158 -15.97 -7.08 -2.40
C MET A 158 -16.38 -7.47 -0.99
N VAL A 159 -17.45 -6.91 -0.45
CA VAL A 159 -18.00 -7.27 0.86
C VAL A 159 -18.36 -8.76 0.90
N GLY A 160 -19.12 -9.25 -0.08
CA GLY A 160 -19.58 -10.64 -0.07
C GLY A 160 -18.47 -11.66 -0.26
N LEU A 161 -17.48 -11.37 -1.11
CA LEU A 161 -16.30 -12.22 -1.24
C LEU A 161 -15.44 -12.18 0.03
N CYS A 162 -15.15 -10.99 0.57
CA CYS A 162 -14.33 -10.85 1.78
C CYS A 162 -15.00 -11.47 3.01
N LEU A 163 -16.32 -11.31 3.20
CA LEU A 163 -17.07 -11.98 4.28
C LEU A 163 -17.14 -13.48 4.02
N GLY A 164 -17.43 -13.92 2.80
CA GLY A 164 -17.50 -15.34 2.43
C GLY A 164 -16.20 -16.12 2.72
N ALA A 165 -15.04 -15.49 2.50
CA ALA A 165 -13.73 -16.02 2.85
C ALA A 165 -13.28 -15.68 4.28
N ASN A 166 -14.13 -15.05 5.09
CA ASN A 166 -13.79 -14.53 6.41
C ASN A 166 -12.41 -13.83 6.43
N LEU A 167 -12.17 -12.95 5.45
CA LEU A 167 -10.85 -12.40 5.16
C LEU A 167 -10.23 -11.75 6.41
N GLY A 168 -8.97 -12.09 6.69
CA GLY A 168 -8.21 -11.53 7.80
C GLY A 168 -7.73 -10.11 7.54
N LEU A 169 -7.08 -9.88 6.39
CA LEU A 169 -6.48 -8.60 5.99
C LEU A 169 -6.51 -8.43 4.48
N LEU A 170 -6.92 -7.24 4.01
CA LEU A 170 -6.70 -6.80 2.63
C LEU A 170 -5.49 -5.88 2.57
N ILE A 171 -4.45 -6.23 1.82
CA ILE A 171 -3.29 -5.36 1.56
C ILE A 171 -3.45 -4.76 0.16
N VAL A 172 -3.44 -3.43 0.09
CA VAL A 172 -3.52 -2.69 -1.17
C VAL A 172 -2.15 -2.05 -1.45
N GLU A 173 -1.49 -2.52 -2.50
CA GLU A 173 -0.12 -2.18 -2.84
C GLU A 173 -0.02 -1.19 -4.00
N ARG A 174 1.17 -0.60 -4.18
CA ARG A 174 1.50 0.28 -5.32
C ARG A 174 0.62 1.53 -5.43
N ILE A 175 0.15 2.05 -4.31
CA ILE A 175 -0.55 3.33 -4.27
C ILE A 175 0.50 4.43 -4.47
N ASP A 176 0.44 5.12 -5.59
CA ASP A 176 1.35 6.20 -6.00
C ASP A 176 0.58 7.43 -6.51
N THR A 177 1.28 8.55 -6.75
CA THR A 177 0.63 9.82 -7.06
C THR A 177 -0.11 9.78 -8.40
N SER A 178 0.45 9.06 -9.39
CA SER A 178 -0.12 8.99 -10.74
C SER A 178 -1.56 8.49 -10.74
N GLU A 179 -1.86 7.53 -9.88
CA GLU A 179 -3.16 6.87 -9.86
C GLU A 179 -4.02 7.26 -8.66
N ALA A 180 -3.44 7.62 -7.52
CA ALA A 180 -4.20 7.87 -6.29
C ALA A 180 -4.81 9.27 -6.19
N GLY A 181 -4.30 10.22 -6.98
CA GLY A 181 -4.70 11.64 -6.92
C GLY A 181 -5.74 12.07 -7.95
N SER A 182 -6.21 11.15 -8.81
CA SER A 182 -7.22 11.45 -9.83
C SER A 182 -8.63 11.44 -9.25
N ASP A 183 -9.58 12.11 -9.91
CA ASP A 183 -10.98 12.11 -9.47
C ASP A 183 -11.60 10.70 -9.50
N SER A 184 -11.14 9.84 -10.42
CA SER A 184 -11.58 8.44 -10.52
C SER A 184 -11.13 7.60 -9.32
N ALA A 185 -10.00 7.96 -8.69
CA ALA A 185 -9.44 7.26 -7.53
C ALA A 185 -10.34 7.40 -6.30
N GLY A 186 -11.11 8.50 -6.21
CA GLY A 186 -12.04 8.76 -5.12
C GLY A 186 -13.04 7.63 -4.91
N LYS A 187 -13.50 6.98 -5.99
CA LYS A 187 -14.42 5.83 -5.90
C LYS A 187 -13.75 4.59 -5.32
N VAL A 188 -12.47 4.35 -5.64
CA VAL A 188 -11.70 3.23 -5.07
C VAL A 188 -11.47 3.47 -3.57
N TRP A 189 -11.07 4.68 -3.21
CA TRP A 189 -10.93 5.08 -1.80
C TRP A 189 -12.23 4.93 -1.02
N SER A 190 -13.34 5.40 -1.60
CA SER A 190 -14.69 5.26 -1.06
C SER A 190 -15.03 3.79 -0.81
N VAL A 191 -14.91 2.92 -1.82
CA VAL A 191 -15.24 1.49 -1.69
C VAL A 191 -14.39 0.78 -0.64
N LEU A 192 -13.09 1.08 -0.56
CA LEU A 192 -12.22 0.48 0.47
C LEU A 192 -12.57 0.96 1.89
N GLY A 193 -12.88 2.25 2.07
CA GLY A 193 -13.34 2.79 3.34
C GLY A 193 -14.66 2.16 3.78
N GLN A 194 -15.63 2.09 2.86
CA GLN A 194 -16.93 1.48 3.10
C GLN A 194 -16.80 -0.01 3.39
N LEU A 195 -15.93 -0.74 2.69
CA LEU A 195 -15.64 -2.15 2.96
C LEU A 195 -15.20 -2.34 4.41
N THR A 196 -14.22 -1.55 4.87
CA THR A 196 -13.72 -1.71 6.24
C THR A 196 -14.77 -1.31 7.28
N ARG A 197 -15.58 -0.27 7.01
CA ARG A 197 -16.69 0.14 7.88
C ARG A 197 -17.79 -0.92 7.97
N ALA A 198 -18.21 -1.47 6.84
CA ALA A 198 -19.31 -2.43 6.76
C ALA A 198 -18.94 -3.80 7.38
N THR A 199 -17.68 -4.22 7.25
CA THR A 199 -17.26 -5.59 7.61
C THR A 199 -16.34 -5.64 8.82
N GLY A 200 -15.71 -4.53 9.20
CA GLY A 200 -14.61 -4.52 10.16
C GLY A 200 -13.38 -5.25 9.65
N ILE A 201 -13.25 -5.54 8.35
CA ILE A 201 -12.06 -6.17 7.76
C ILE A 201 -10.97 -5.10 7.66
N PRO A 202 -9.79 -5.32 8.26
CA PRO A 202 -8.68 -4.40 8.12
C PRO A 202 -8.22 -4.25 6.67
N VAL A 203 -7.94 -3.01 6.28
CA VAL A 203 -7.36 -2.67 4.97
C VAL A 203 -6.04 -1.96 5.21
N LEU A 204 -4.94 -2.58 4.79
CA LEU A 204 -3.59 -2.01 4.82
C LEU A 204 -3.26 -1.35 3.47
N CYS A 205 -3.26 -0.02 3.45
CA CYS A 205 -2.90 0.77 2.29
C CYS A 205 -1.40 1.07 2.31
N MET A 206 -0.65 0.47 1.38
CA MET A 206 0.80 0.69 1.23
C MET A 206 1.05 1.82 0.25
N ALA A 207 1.12 3.06 0.74
CA ALA A 207 1.20 4.26 -0.08
C ALA A 207 2.59 4.91 -0.11
N THR A 208 2.89 5.57 -1.23
CA THR A 208 3.94 6.58 -1.23
C THR A 208 3.45 7.84 -0.50
N THR A 209 4.33 8.76 -0.16
CA THR A 209 3.95 10.09 0.36
C THR A 209 2.95 10.81 -0.56
N GLY A 210 3.20 10.78 -1.87
CA GLY A 210 2.29 11.39 -2.84
C GLY A 210 0.99 10.61 -3.05
N GLY A 211 1.02 9.27 -3.02
CA GLY A 211 -0.19 8.43 -3.06
C GLY A 211 -1.10 8.66 -1.83
N ALA A 212 -0.50 8.77 -0.64
CA ALA A 212 -1.22 9.11 0.59
C ALA A 212 -1.84 10.51 0.52
N SER A 213 -1.15 11.46 -0.13
CA SER A 213 -1.70 12.80 -0.37
C SER A 213 -2.92 12.78 -1.30
N GLY A 214 -3.08 11.76 -2.14
CA GLY A 214 -4.30 11.49 -2.91
C GLY A 214 -5.48 11.14 -2.00
N LEU A 215 -5.32 10.17 -1.10
CA LEU A 215 -6.35 9.79 -0.11
C LEU A 215 -6.84 10.98 0.72
N MET A 216 -5.94 11.87 1.10
CA MET A 216 -6.24 13.03 1.96
C MET A 216 -7.15 14.06 1.30
N ARG A 217 -7.33 13.99 -0.03
CA ARG A 217 -8.32 14.79 -0.76
C ARG A 217 -9.75 14.25 -0.66
N HIS A 218 -9.92 13.07 -0.05
CA HIS A 218 -11.19 12.40 0.13
C HIS A 218 -11.47 12.19 1.63
N PRO A 219 -12.00 13.21 2.34
CA PRO A 219 -12.09 13.21 3.81
C PRO A 219 -12.82 11.99 4.40
N SER A 220 -13.92 11.56 3.79
CA SER A 220 -14.70 10.40 4.27
C SER A 220 -13.87 9.12 4.23
N ALA A 221 -13.23 8.84 3.09
CA ALA A 221 -12.37 7.66 2.95
C ALA A 221 -11.10 7.76 3.79
N SER A 222 -10.54 8.97 3.94
CA SER A 222 -9.38 9.22 4.79
C SER A 222 -9.67 8.84 6.25
N GLY A 223 -10.80 9.27 6.81
CA GLY A 223 -11.17 8.94 8.20
C GLY A 223 -11.31 7.42 8.44
N GLU A 224 -11.71 6.66 7.41
CA GLU A 224 -11.91 5.21 7.50
C GLU A 224 -10.63 4.42 7.22
N LEU A 225 -9.78 4.90 6.30
CA LEU A 225 -8.58 4.21 5.83
C LEU A 225 -7.30 4.61 6.58
N SER A 226 -7.33 5.70 7.34
CA SER A 226 -6.19 6.21 8.11
C SER A 226 -6.38 6.19 9.63
N VAL A 227 -7.30 5.35 10.12
CA VAL A 227 -7.55 5.11 11.56
C VAL A 227 -6.23 4.91 12.32
N LYS A 228 -5.31 4.17 11.70
CA LYS A 228 -3.90 4.14 12.10
C LYS A 228 -3.05 4.60 10.91
N THR A 229 -2.15 5.54 11.16
CA THR A 229 -1.16 5.98 10.16
C THR A 229 0.24 5.70 10.66
N ILE A 230 1.06 5.07 9.83
CA ILE A 230 2.46 4.76 10.11
C ILE A 230 3.29 5.33 8.98
N SER A 231 4.24 6.19 9.32
CA SER A 231 5.21 6.71 8.36
C SER A 231 6.58 6.08 8.56
N MET A 232 7.24 5.80 7.44
CA MET A 232 8.63 5.36 7.40
C MET A 232 9.41 6.29 6.49
N ARG A 233 10.34 7.02 7.09
CA ARG A 233 11.30 7.88 6.38
C ARG A 233 12.51 7.06 5.95
N PRO A 234 13.27 7.50 4.93
CA PRO A 234 14.64 7.05 4.75
C PRO A 234 15.41 7.21 6.07
N PRO A 235 16.28 6.25 6.44
CA PRO A 235 17.13 6.40 7.61
C PRO A 235 18.05 7.61 7.42
N ALA A 236 18.41 8.28 8.52
CA ALA A 236 19.40 9.34 8.48
C ALA A 236 20.76 8.76 8.07
N SER A 237 21.55 9.50 7.31
CA SER A 237 22.81 8.99 6.77
C SER A 237 23.89 8.72 7.82
N ASP A 238 23.79 9.34 8.98
CA ASP A 238 24.65 9.10 10.14
C ASP A 238 24.07 8.04 11.10
N SER A 239 22.92 7.46 10.78
CA SER A 239 22.26 6.49 11.66
C SER A 239 22.88 5.09 11.58
N ALA A 240 22.82 4.37 12.70
CA ALA A 240 23.18 2.96 12.76
C ALA A 240 22.34 2.12 11.78
N GLU A 241 21.05 2.43 11.61
CA GLU A 241 20.17 1.73 10.67
C GLU A 241 20.67 1.86 9.22
N TRP A 242 21.16 3.04 8.82
CA TRP A 242 21.73 3.21 7.48
C TRP A 242 23.03 2.43 7.30
N ALA A 243 23.91 2.47 8.31
CA ALA A 243 25.16 1.71 8.29
C ALA A 243 24.91 0.19 8.23
N ASP A 244 23.88 -0.30 8.91
CA ASP A 244 23.47 -1.71 8.90
C ASP A 244 22.93 -2.13 7.52
N VAL A 245 22.10 -1.29 6.87
CA VAL A 245 21.63 -1.53 5.50
C VAL A 245 22.79 -1.63 4.51
N CYS A 246 23.74 -0.70 4.59
CA CYS A 246 24.92 -0.72 3.72
C CYS A 246 25.80 -1.94 3.99
N SER A 247 25.99 -2.30 5.27
CA SER A 247 26.77 -3.48 5.66
C SER A 247 26.12 -4.77 5.18
N TYR A 248 24.79 -4.88 5.29
CA TYR A 248 24.04 -6.01 4.74
C TYR A 248 24.25 -6.12 3.22
N ALA A 249 24.09 -5.02 2.48
CA ALA A 249 24.29 -5.04 1.02
C ALA A 249 25.75 -5.37 0.64
N TYR A 250 26.71 -4.87 1.41
CA TYR A 250 28.13 -5.18 1.21
C TYR A 250 28.43 -6.67 1.43
N GLN A 251 27.93 -7.25 2.51
CA GLN A 251 28.16 -8.67 2.84
C GLN A 251 27.43 -9.59 1.86
N GLU A 252 26.13 -9.39 1.70
CA GLU A 252 25.27 -10.36 1.01
C GLU A 252 25.33 -10.25 -0.52
N ILE A 253 25.69 -9.08 -1.06
CA ILE A 253 25.66 -8.85 -2.51
C ILE A 253 27.06 -8.69 -3.08
N LEU A 254 27.97 -8.04 -2.35
CA LEU A 254 29.33 -7.77 -2.81
C LEU A 254 30.35 -8.77 -2.25
N GLY A 255 29.94 -9.73 -1.42
CA GLY A 255 30.83 -10.75 -0.83
C GLY A 255 31.79 -10.17 0.22
N GLY A 256 31.48 -8.99 0.75
CA GLY A 256 32.27 -8.33 1.78
C GLY A 256 32.27 -9.08 3.12
N THR A 257 33.29 -8.82 3.94
CA THR A 257 33.34 -9.35 5.32
C THR A 257 33.25 -8.21 6.33
N GLY A 258 32.39 -8.37 7.34
CA GLY A 258 32.21 -7.37 8.39
C GLY A 258 31.49 -6.10 7.90
N LYS A 259 31.72 -4.98 8.59
CA LYS A 259 31.00 -3.71 8.30
C LYS A 259 31.40 -3.16 6.92
N ALA A 260 30.43 -2.54 6.24
CA ALA A 260 30.74 -1.81 5.01
C ALA A 260 31.79 -0.72 5.26
N PRO A 261 32.77 -0.55 4.35
CA PRO A 261 33.75 0.52 4.48
C PRO A 261 33.05 1.89 4.40
N SER A 262 33.53 2.87 5.16
CA SER A 262 32.89 4.19 5.29
C SER A 262 32.74 4.91 3.95
N TRP A 263 33.70 4.75 3.04
CA TRP A 263 33.61 5.33 1.70
C TRP A 263 32.39 4.79 0.93
N LEU A 264 32.03 3.51 1.09
CA LEU A 264 30.89 2.89 0.42
C LEU A 264 29.59 3.43 0.99
N VAL A 265 29.51 3.54 2.32
CA VAL A 265 28.35 4.13 3.02
C VAL A 265 28.09 5.55 2.52
N ASN A 266 29.14 6.38 2.44
CA ASN A 266 29.05 7.78 1.99
C ASN A 266 28.66 7.88 0.50
N LYS A 267 29.24 7.01 -0.36
CA LYS A 267 28.92 7.01 -1.79
C LYS A 267 27.50 6.53 -2.08
N LEU A 268 27.04 5.51 -1.36
CA LEU A 268 25.66 5.04 -1.46
C LEU A 268 24.70 6.10 -0.94
N GLU A 269 25.01 6.82 0.14
CA GLU A 269 24.21 7.94 0.61
C GLU A 269 24.05 8.99 -0.50
N GLU A 270 25.16 9.45 -1.07
CA GLU A 270 25.18 10.49 -2.09
C GLU A 270 24.29 10.14 -3.29
N LEU A 271 24.39 8.89 -3.77
CA LEU A 271 23.75 8.44 -5.00
C LEU A 271 22.32 7.91 -4.80
N THR A 272 21.97 7.43 -3.61
CA THR A 272 20.67 6.80 -3.35
C THR A 272 19.78 7.59 -2.41
N GLN A 273 20.34 8.58 -1.70
CA GLN A 273 19.67 9.36 -0.64
C GLN A 273 19.00 8.43 0.37
N CYS A 274 19.76 7.46 0.86
CA CYS A 274 19.36 6.52 1.90
C CYS A 274 18.18 5.59 1.54
N ARG A 275 17.80 5.46 0.26
CA ARG A 275 16.70 4.60 -0.18
C ARG A 275 17.13 3.15 -0.30
N THR A 276 16.61 2.30 0.57
CA THR A 276 17.06 0.91 0.73
C THR A 276 17.02 0.08 -0.56
N ALA A 277 15.95 0.17 -1.36
CA ALA A 277 15.88 -0.60 -2.60
C ALA A 277 16.84 -0.10 -3.69
N LEU A 278 17.26 1.17 -3.62
CA LEU A 278 18.25 1.71 -4.54
C LEU A 278 19.66 1.25 -4.18
N VAL A 279 19.99 1.13 -2.89
CA VAL A 279 21.24 0.51 -2.43
C VAL A 279 21.39 -0.89 -2.99
N ILE A 280 20.37 -1.72 -2.81
CA ILE A 280 20.37 -3.10 -3.31
C ILE A 280 20.56 -3.12 -4.83
N LYS A 281 19.87 -2.24 -5.57
CA LYS A 281 20.03 -2.10 -7.03
C LYS A 281 21.46 -1.70 -7.42
N SER A 282 22.07 -0.76 -6.71
CA SER A 282 23.44 -0.29 -6.94
C SER A 282 24.47 -1.40 -6.66
N CYS A 283 24.34 -2.10 -5.53
CA CYS A 283 25.24 -3.22 -5.19
C CYS A 283 25.10 -4.39 -6.15
N LEU A 284 23.89 -4.73 -6.60
CA LEU A 284 23.69 -5.77 -7.62
C LEU A 284 24.37 -5.40 -8.95
N ALA A 285 24.27 -4.14 -9.37
CA ALA A 285 24.96 -3.69 -10.57
C ALA A 285 26.49 -3.78 -10.43
N LEU A 286 27.04 -3.36 -9.29
CA LEU A 286 28.47 -3.49 -9.02
C LEU A 286 28.93 -4.96 -9.03
N ALA A 287 28.17 -5.86 -8.41
CA ALA A 287 28.46 -7.30 -8.44
C ALA A 287 28.49 -7.85 -9.88
N GLN A 288 27.53 -7.44 -10.72
CA GLN A 288 27.48 -7.84 -12.13
C GLN A 288 28.66 -7.33 -12.97
N TYR A 289 29.27 -6.22 -12.58
CA TYR A 289 30.48 -5.67 -13.22
C TYR A 289 31.79 -6.30 -12.70
N GLY A 290 31.70 -7.44 -12.00
CA GLY A 290 32.88 -8.19 -11.56
C GLY A 290 33.46 -7.73 -10.23
N TYR A 291 32.72 -6.88 -9.49
CA TYR A 291 33.14 -6.46 -8.15
C TYR A 291 32.57 -7.34 -7.02
N GLY A 292 31.92 -8.46 -7.34
CA GLY A 292 31.56 -9.48 -6.35
C GLY A 292 32.80 -10.15 -5.75
N ASP A 293 32.76 -10.46 -4.46
CA ASP A 293 33.81 -11.15 -3.68
C ASP A 293 35.14 -10.38 -3.54
N ALA A 294 35.18 -9.11 -3.93
CA ALA A 294 36.38 -8.31 -3.79
C ALA A 294 36.48 -7.66 -2.40
N PHE A 295 37.68 -7.67 -1.81
CA PHE A 295 37.98 -6.90 -0.60
C PHE A 295 38.37 -5.48 -0.98
N TRP A 296 37.45 -4.51 -0.84
CA TRP A 296 37.67 -3.16 -1.37
C TRP A 296 38.27 -2.27 -0.30
N THR A 297 39.55 -1.94 -0.46
CA THR A 297 40.25 -0.97 0.40
C THR A 297 40.03 0.48 -0.05
N ALA A 298 39.62 0.69 -1.30
CA ALA A 298 39.39 2.01 -1.90
C ALA A 298 38.17 1.99 -2.84
N VAL A 299 37.70 3.19 -3.21
CA VAL A 299 36.61 3.36 -4.19
C VAL A 299 37.10 2.91 -5.56
N PRO A 300 36.39 2.00 -6.26
CA PRO A 300 36.70 1.66 -7.64
C PRO A 300 36.57 2.87 -8.57
N ALA A 301 37.46 2.98 -9.57
CA ALA A 301 37.48 4.11 -10.50
C ALA A 301 36.13 4.33 -11.20
N ASP A 302 35.46 3.24 -11.60
CA ASP A 302 34.22 3.28 -12.36
C ASP A 302 32.95 3.20 -11.48
N PHE A 303 33.09 3.29 -10.15
CA PHE A 303 31.99 3.10 -9.20
C PHE A 303 30.80 4.04 -9.50
N ASP A 304 31.09 5.35 -9.59
CA ASP A 304 30.06 6.35 -9.79
C ASP A 304 29.36 6.16 -11.15
N GLU A 305 30.10 5.76 -12.18
CA GLU A 305 29.58 5.51 -13.53
C GLU A 305 28.60 4.32 -13.53
N ILE A 306 29.03 3.18 -12.97
CA ILE A 306 28.23 1.96 -12.90
C ILE A 306 26.95 2.21 -12.10
N VAL A 307 27.07 2.84 -10.92
CA VAL A 307 25.91 3.11 -10.07
C VAL A 307 24.97 4.12 -10.73
N LYS A 308 25.49 5.19 -11.35
CA LYS A 308 24.65 6.16 -12.08
C LYS A 308 23.93 5.52 -13.25
N ALA A 309 24.59 4.63 -14.00
CA ALA A 309 23.96 3.87 -15.07
C ALA A 309 22.85 2.96 -14.54
N ALA A 310 23.08 2.25 -13.43
CA ALA A 310 22.07 1.42 -12.78
C ALA A 310 20.86 2.25 -12.29
N LEU A 311 21.09 3.47 -11.83
CA LEU A 311 20.07 4.38 -11.30
C LEU A 311 19.49 5.32 -12.36
N TYR A 312 19.77 5.11 -13.65
CA TYR A 312 19.41 6.04 -14.74
C TYR A 312 17.93 6.47 -14.69
N THR A 313 17.01 5.53 -14.48
CA THR A 313 15.56 5.80 -14.40
C THR A 313 15.13 6.61 -13.18
N GLU A 314 15.94 6.63 -12.12
CA GLU A 314 15.65 7.29 -10.86
C GLU A 314 16.37 8.63 -10.69
N GLN A 315 17.43 8.90 -11.46
CA GLN A 315 18.27 10.10 -11.31
C GLN A 315 17.49 11.41 -11.37
N ALA A 316 16.53 11.52 -12.28
CA ALA A 316 15.71 12.73 -12.41
C ALA A 316 14.89 12.99 -11.14
N SER A 317 14.30 11.96 -10.55
CA SER A 317 13.55 12.09 -9.29
C SER A 317 14.46 12.40 -8.11
N LEU A 318 15.58 11.69 -7.98
CA LEU A 318 16.55 11.92 -6.91
C LEU A 318 17.10 13.36 -6.95
N SER A 319 17.47 13.84 -8.15
CA SER A 319 17.98 15.20 -8.33
C SER A 319 16.93 16.26 -7.96
N ASN A 320 15.67 16.05 -8.34
CA ASN A 320 14.60 16.98 -8.00
C ASN A 320 14.25 16.96 -6.51
N VAL A 321 14.27 15.81 -5.86
CA VAL A 321 14.08 15.73 -4.40
C VAL A 321 15.18 16.46 -3.65
N LYS A 322 16.45 16.24 -4.01
CA LYS A 322 17.59 16.96 -3.41
C LYS A 322 17.46 18.48 -3.57
N ARG A 323 16.97 18.94 -4.73
CA ARG A 323 16.70 20.37 -4.98
C ARG A 323 15.56 20.92 -4.10
N LEU A 324 14.51 20.13 -3.91
CA LEU A 324 13.37 20.48 -3.05
C LEU A 324 13.78 20.54 -1.57
N GLU A 325 14.55 19.56 -1.09
CA GLU A 325 15.08 19.50 0.28
C GLU A 325 16.02 20.68 0.57
N ASN A 326 16.83 21.09 -0.41
CA ASN A 326 17.72 22.25 -0.30
C ASN A 326 16.99 23.61 -0.38
N GLY A 327 15.65 23.64 -0.42
CA GLY A 327 14.88 24.87 -0.33
C GLY A 327 15.00 25.79 -1.54
N ILE A 328 15.35 25.26 -2.72
CA ILE A 328 15.45 26.06 -3.95
C ILE A 328 14.07 26.66 -4.26
N ARG A 329 14.01 28.00 -4.33
CA ARG A 329 12.77 28.75 -4.55
C ARG A 329 12.21 28.51 -5.97
N GLY A 330 10.89 28.61 -6.12
CA GLY A 330 10.22 28.62 -7.44
C GLY A 330 9.42 27.36 -7.80
N TYR A 331 9.33 26.36 -6.92
CA TYR A 331 8.50 25.19 -7.18
C TYR A 331 7.00 25.47 -6.93
N THR A 332 6.17 25.20 -7.93
CA THR A 332 4.71 25.23 -7.79
C THR A 332 4.20 23.99 -7.05
N ARG A 333 2.99 24.04 -6.47
CA ARG A 333 2.34 22.86 -5.87
C ARG A 333 2.27 21.67 -6.85
N ALA A 334 1.98 21.94 -8.12
CA ALA A 334 1.96 20.91 -9.16
C ALA A 334 3.34 20.26 -9.36
N SER A 335 4.41 21.06 -9.30
CA SER A 335 5.78 20.55 -9.41
C SER A 335 6.17 19.69 -8.21
N VAL A 336 5.77 20.08 -7.00
CA VAL A 336 5.97 19.28 -5.77
C VAL A 336 5.20 17.96 -5.86
N MET A 337 3.93 17.98 -6.28
CA MET A 337 3.11 16.78 -6.44
C MET A 337 3.72 15.79 -7.45
N ARG A 338 4.34 16.27 -8.53
CA ARG A 338 4.99 15.42 -9.54
C ARG A 338 6.09 14.53 -8.95
N PHE A 339 6.77 14.98 -7.89
CA PHE A 339 7.83 14.23 -7.20
C PHE A 339 7.42 13.77 -5.81
N ALA A 340 6.14 13.92 -5.43
CA ALA A 340 5.67 13.63 -4.08
C ALA A 340 5.84 12.15 -3.70
N ASP A 341 5.86 11.23 -4.66
CA ASP A 341 6.15 9.82 -4.38
C ASP A 341 7.55 9.61 -3.78
N TRP A 342 8.48 10.50 -4.08
CA TRP A 342 9.87 10.38 -3.69
C TRP A 342 10.19 11.14 -2.40
N LEU A 343 9.37 12.10 -1.98
CA LEU A 343 9.58 12.88 -0.76
C LEU A 343 9.36 12.04 0.50
N ALA A 344 10.09 12.33 1.57
CA ALA A 344 9.88 11.64 2.83
C ALA A 344 8.54 12.08 3.46
N PRO A 345 7.85 11.20 4.22
CA PRO A 345 6.63 11.58 4.91
C PRO A 345 6.85 12.78 5.86
N GLY A 346 6.04 13.82 5.71
CA GLY A 346 6.13 15.06 6.50
C GLY A 346 7.10 16.11 5.94
N GLU A 347 7.71 15.88 4.78
CA GLU A 347 8.44 16.91 4.04
C GLU A 347 7.53 17.59 3.01
N GLY A 348 7.36 18.91 3.15
CA GLY A 348 6.55 19.75 2.27
C GLY A 348 5.24 20.23 2.93
N PRO A 349 4.99 21.56 2.99
CA PRO A 349 3.71 22.06 3.42
C PRO A 349 2.62 21.53 2.45
N ASN A 350 1.62 20.83 2.98
CA ASN A 350 0.50 20.20 2.27
C ASN A 350 0.73 18.78 1.69
N LEU A 351 1.84 18.09 1.99
CA LEU A 351 1.97 16.65 1.79
C LEU A 351 1.89 15.97 3.16
N VAL A 352 0.93 15.08 3.37
CA VAL A 352 0.51 14.70 4.72
C VAL A 352 1.59 13.93 5.49
N LEU A 353 2.12 14.57 6.54
CA LEU A 353 2.05 14.19 7.97
C LEU A 353 2.62 15.34 8.82
N GLY A 354 1.94 16.48 8.75
CA GLY A 354 2.25 17.73 9.44
C GLY A 354 1.17 18.77 9.10
N LEU A 355 0.09 18.77 9.87
CA LEU A 355 -1.02 19.72 9.76
C LEU A 355 -0.51 21.17 9.92
N GLN A 356 -0.55 21.95 8.84
CA GLN A 356 -1.27 23.22 8.77
C GLN A 356 -1.35 23.68 7.31
N ILE A 357 -2.55 23.63 6.74
CA ILE A 357 -2.92 24.54 5.67
C ILE A 357 -3.05 25.91 6.35
N GLN A 358 -1.98 26.69 6.42
CA GLN A 358 -2.15 28.14 6.34
C GLN A 358 -2.41 28.43 4.86
N THR A 359 -3.66 28.36 4.45
CA THR A 359 -4.11 29.26 3.39
C THR A 359 -3.93 30.65 3.99
N SER A 360 -2.84 31.36 3.68
CA SER A 360 -2.85 32.81 3.88
C SER A 360 -4.10 33.34 3.19
N PRO A 361 -4.99 34.04 3.89
CA PRO A 361 -6.08 34.73 3.23
C PRO A 361 -5.42 35.81 2.37
N ARG A 362 -5.51 35.67 1.05
CA ARG A 362 -5.09 36.68 0.07
C ARG A 362 -3.70 37.26 0.37
N ALA A 363 -2.66 36.63 -0.17
CA ALA A 363 -1.49 37.42 -0.53
C ALA A 363 -2.00 38.51 -1.48
N ASN A 364 -2.00 39.75 -1.00
CA ASN A 364 -2.28 40.93 -1.79
C ASN A 364 -1.40 40.86 -3.05
N LEU A 365 -2.02 40.69 -4.21
CA LEU A 365 -1.38 41.06 -5.46
C LEU A 365 -0.98 42.53 -5.33
N PRO A 366 0.26 42.91 -5.71
CA PRO A 366 0.64 44.30 -5.84
C PRO A 366 -0.40 45.03 -6.70
N PRO A 367 -0.79 46.28 -6.37
CA PRO A 367 -1.80 47.03 -7.10
C PRO A 367 -1.43 47.30 -8.58
N GLU A 368 -0.21 46.99 -8.98
CA GLU A 368 0.34 47.17 -10.34
C GLU A 368 -0.05 46.04 -11.33
N LEU A 369 -0.76 45.00 -10.87
CA LEU A 369 -1.25 43.90 -11.70
C LEU A 369 -2.79 43.78 -11.68
N ARG A 370 -3.47 44.90 -11.44
CA ARG A 370 -4.92 45.03 -11.62
C ARG A 370 -5.21 45.99 -12.76
N ASP A 371 -4.89 45.55 -13.98
CA ASP A 371 -5.54 45.97 -15.21
C ASP A 371 -5.51 44.80 -16.20
#